data_AF-A0A371IQ91-F1
#
_entry.id   AF-A0A371IQ91-F1
#
_cell.length_a   1.000
_cell.length_b   1.000
_cell.length_c   1.000
_cell.angle_alpha   90.00
_cell.angle_beta   90.00
_cell.angle_gamma   90.00
#
_symmetry.space_group_name_H-M   'P 1'
#
loop_
_entity.id
_entity.type
_entity.pdbx_description
1 polymer ?
#
loop_
_entity_poly.entity_id
_entity_poly.type
_entity_poly.pdbx_seq_one_letter_code
_entity_poly.pdbx_strand_id
1 'polypeptide(L)'
;NIYLPIIGYFSLGSTGGVLIGSLILGYIGKIGNISFRMNSKVLGVIRDLALIFFLAIVGLRYGYKAIDALVGSGAYLSIVSLIIGLVGMLIGFIVGRYVFKINWLMLSGAICGGMTSTPGLGAAVEAAGSDDPAAGYGATYPFALLGMVIFTIILHKMPM
;
A
#
# COMPACT_ATOMS: atom_id res chain seq x y z
N ASN A 1 6.88 -17.83 8.32
CA ASN A 1 7.13 -17.60 9.74
C ASN A 1 8.60 -17.85 10.03
N ILE A 2 9.40 -16.79 10.09
CA ILE A 2 10.80 -16.84 10.51
C ILE A 2 10.82 -16.45 11.99
N TYR A 3 11.36 -17.30 12.85
CA TYR A 3 11.50 -17.00 14.27
C TYR A 3 12.77 -16.17 14.48
N LEU A 4 12.63 -14.93 14.93
CA LEU A 4 13.75 -14.04 15.21
C LEU A 4 13.89 -13.88 16.74
N PRO A 5 15.08 -14.14 17.32
CA PRO A 5 15.28 -14.28 18.76
C PRO A 5 14.94 -13.05 19.62
N ILE A 6 14.83 -11.85 19.03
CA ILE A 6 14.49 -10.61 19.73
C ILE A 6 13.03 -10.17 19.47
N ILE A 7 12.45 -10.60 18.34
CA ILE A 7 11.27 -10.00 17.71
C ILE A 7 10.07 -10.98 17.71
N GLY A 8 10.31 -12.27 17.95
CA GLY A 8 9.29 -13.32 17.89
C GLY A 8 9.07 -13.85 16.47
N TYR A 9 7.87 -14.36 16.19
CA TYR A 9 7.52 -14.88 14.87
C TYR A 9 7.28 -13.74 13.87
N PHE A 10 8.19 -13.58 12.92
CA PHE A 10 8.07 -12.65 11.82
C PHE A 10 7.45 -13.33 10.60
N SER A 11 6.39 -12.73 10.06
CA SER A 11 5.75 -13.19 8.82
C SER A 11 5.34 -11.97 8.01
N LEU A 12 5.81 -11.90 6.75
CA LEU A 12 5.37 -10.88 5.79
C LEU A 12 3.92 -11.07 5.34
N GLY A 13 3.26 -12.14 5.78
CA GLY A 13 1.93 -12.52 5.32
C GLY A 13 1.91 -12.90 3.84
N SER A 14 0.72 -13.23 3.34
CA SER A 14 0.49 -13.47 1.92
C SER A 14 0.77 -12.22 1.08
N THR A 15 0.36 -11.04 1.56
CA THR A 15 0.50 -9.78 0.83
C THR A 15 1.96 -9.37 0.62
N GLY A 16 2.79 -9.40 1.66
CA GLY A 16 4.21 -9.05 1.52
C GLY A 16 4.99 -10.06 0.69
N GLY A 17 4.68 -11.36 0.83
CA GLY A 17 5.30 -12.42 0.03
C GLY A 17 4.97 -12.31 -1.46
N VAL A 18 3.70 -12.10 -1.80
CA VAL A 18 3.27 -11.91 -3.19
C VAL A 18 3.90 -10.66 -3.79
N LEU A 19 3.98 -9.56 -3.03
CA LEU A 19 4.58 -8.33 -3.54
C LEU A 19 6.07 -8.46 -3.81
N ILE A 20 6.85 -8.98 -2.85
CA ILE A 20 8.29 -9.23 -3.05
C ILE A 20 8.52 -10.21 -4.21
N GLY A 21 7.73 -11.29 -4.26
CA GLY A 21 7.80 -12.25 -5.35
C GLY A 21 7.51 -11.62 -6.72
N SER A 22 6.47 -10.79 -6.81
CA SER A 22 6.11 -10.09 -8.05
C SER A 22 7.19 -9.09 -8.49
N LEU A 23 7.84 -8.42 -7.55
CA LEU A 23 8.92 -7.46 -7.83
C LEU A 23 10.17 -8.18 -8.35
N ILE A 24 10.56 -9.29 -7.70
CA ILE A 24 11.70 -10.12 -8.13
C ILE A 24 11.45 -10.70 -9.52
N LEU A 25 10.28 -11.30 -9.75
CA LEU A 25 9.92 -11.87 -11.05
C LEU A 25 9.81 -10.78 -12.13
N GLY A 26 9.26 -9.61 -11.80
CA GLY A 26 9.20 -8.46 -12.71
C GLY A 26 10.59 -7.93 -13.07
N TYR A 27 11.53 -7.96 -12.12
CA TYR A 27 12.93 -7.60 -12.34
C TYR A 27 13.64 -8.60 -13.26
N ILE A 28 13.53 -9.91 -12.98
CA ILE A 28 14.07 -11.00 -13.83
C ILE A 28 13.49 -10.89 -15.24
N GLY A 29 12.23 -10.51 -15.37
CA GLY A 29 11.57 -10.14 -16.62
C GLY A 29 11.19 -11.33 -17.50
N LYS A 30 12.09 -12.27 -17.75
CA LYS A 30 11.83 -13.51 -18.51
C LYS A 30 12.54 -14.70 -17.87
N ILE A 31 11.83 -15.82 -17.73
CA ILE A 31 12.43 -17.12 -17.42
C ILE A 31 12.03 -18.08 -18.55
N GLY A 32 12.99 -18.45 -19.40
CA GLY A 32 12.74 -19.25 -20.59
C GLY A 32 11.77 -18.56 -21.56
N ASN A 33 10.69 -19.26 -21.93
CA ASN A 33 9.65 -18.74 -22.85
C ASN A 33 8.56 -17.90 -22.15
N ILE A 34 8.58 -17.78 -20.81
CA ILE A 34 7.56 -17.04 -20.05
C ILE A 34 8.05 -15.62 -19.79
N SER A 35 7.26 -14.63 -20.23
CA SER A 35 7.49 -13.21 -19.92
C SER A 35 6.70 -12.79 -18.70
N PHE A 36 7.39 -12.30 -17.68
CA PHE A 36 6.80 -11.70 -16.48
C PHE A 36 6.53 -10.19 -16.64
N ARG A 37 6.87 -9.64 -17.82
CA ARG A 37 6.51 -8.27 -18.20
C ARG A 37 5.28 -8.32 -19.09
N MET A 38 4.21 -7.66 -18.65
CA MET A 38 2.97 -7.52 -19.40
C MET A 38 2.89 -6.13 -20.04
N ASN A 39 2.14 -6.01 -21.13
CA ASN A 39 1.87 -4.73 -21.76
C ASN A 39 1.05 -3.84 -20.82
N SER A 40 1.46 -2.58 -20.63
CA SER A 40 0.78 -1.59 -19.78
C SER A 40 -0.72 -1.45 -20.05
N LYS A 41 -1.18 -1.56 -21.29
CA LYS A 41 -2.62 -1.49 -21.60
C LYS A 41 -3.38 -2.67 -21.00
N VAL A 42 -2.84 -3.89 -21.13
CA VAL A 42 -3.47 -5.09 -20.58
C VAL A 42 -3.37 -5.06 -19.06
N LEU A 43 -2.26 -4.55 -18.51
CA LEU A 43 -2.06 -4.41 -17.07
C LEU A 43 -3.07 -3.43 -16.45
N GLY A 44 -3.30 -2.29 -17.10
CA GLY A 44 -4.32 -1.33 -16.70
C GLY A 44 -5.70 -1.98 -16.59
N VAL A 45 -6.15 -2.66 -17.65
CA VAL A 45 -7.47 -3.33 -17.66
C VAL A 45 -7.59 -4.37 -16.55
N ILE A 46 -6.57 -5.21 -16.34
CA ILE A 46 -6.60 -6.22 -15.26
C ILE A 46 -6.62 -5.54 -13.89
N ARG A 47 -5.82 -4.48 -13.69
CA ARG A 47 -5.79 -3.74 -12.42
C ARG A 47 -7.14 -3.09 -12.14
N ASP A 48 -7.75 -2.46 -13.12
CA ASP A 48 -9.03 -1.77 -12.95
C ASP A 48 -10.15 -2.77 -12.63
N LEU A 49 -10.20 -3.92 -13.33
CA LEU A 49 -11.11 -5.00 -13.00
C LEU A 49 -10.89 -5.52 -11.57
N ALA A 50 -9.64 -5.77 -11.18
CA ALA A 50 -9.30 -6.24 -9.84
C ALA A 50 -9.71 -5.22 -8.75
N LEU A 51 -9.47 -3.93 -9.00
CA LEU A 51 -9.87 -2.84 -8.10
C LEU A 51 -11.38 -2.74 -8.00
N ILE A 52 -12.12 -2.79 -9.11
CA ILE A 52 -13.60 -2.75 -9.11
C ILE A 52 -14.16 -3.91 -8.28
N PHE A 53 -13.70 -5.14 -8.51
CA PHE A 53 -14.15 -6.30 -7.72
C PHE A 53 -13.75 -6.17 -6.25
N PHE A 54 -12.54 -5.71 -5.95
CA PHE A 54 -12.09 -5.50 -4.58
C PHE A 54 -12.96 -4.47 -3.85
N LEU A 55 -13.19 -3.29 -4.45
CA LEU A 55 -14.03 -2.24 -3.88
C LEU A 55 -15.48 -2.70 -3.72
N ALA A 56 -16.03 -3.42 -4.70
CA ALA A 56 -17.39 -3.96 -4.62
C ALA A 56 -17.55 -4.93 -3.44
N ILE A 57 -16.61 -5.88 -3.29
CA ILE A 57 -16.66 -6.88 -2.21
C ILE A 57 -16.46 -6.20 -0.84
N VAL A 58 -15.49 -5.30 -0.71
CA VAL A 58 -15.23 -4.57 0.55
C VAL A 58 -16.43 -3.71 0.92
N GLY A 59 -17.01 -2.99 -0.05
CA GLY A 59 -18.20 -2.17 0.15
C GLY A 59 -19.41 -2.99 0.63
N LEU A 60 -19.66 -4.14 -0.01
CA LEU A 60 -20.77 -5.02 0.39
C LEU A 60 -20.54 -5.67 1.77
N ARG A 61 -19.31 -6.10 2.08
CA ARG A 61 -19.00 -6.80 3.35
C ARG A 61 -18.91 -5.87 4.55
N TYR A 62 -18.36 -4.68 4.36
CA TYR A 62 -18.04 -3.76 5.45
C TYR A 62 -18.88 -2.48 5.44
N GLY A 63 -19.75 -2.26 4.45
CA GLY A 63 -20.56 -1.04 4.33
C GLY A 63 -21.43 -0.75 5.55
N TYR A 64 -22.22 -1.72 6.01
CA TYR A 64 -23.03 -1.55 7.24
C TYR A 64 -22.16 -1.38 8.49
N LYS A 65 -21.09 -2.19 8.62
CA LYS A 65 -20.15 -2.08 9.74
C LYS A 65 -19.44 -0.73 9.79
N ALA A 66 -19.21 -0.09 8.66
CA ALA A 66 -18.61 1.23 8.59
C ALA A 66 -19.54 2.30 9.17
N ILE A 67 -20.84 2.20 8.89
CA ILE A 67 -21.84 3.09 9.49
C ILE A 67 -21.93 2.86 11.00
N ASP A 68 -22.02 1.60 11.45
CA ASP A 68 -22.05 1.28 12.88
C ASP A 68 -20.78 1.78 13.60
N ALA A 69 -19.62 1.65 12.95
CA ALA A 69 -18.33 2.13 13.46
C ALA A 69 -18.20 3.66 13.44
N LEU A 70 -19.07 4.39 12.74
CA LEU A 70 -19.10 5.86 12.73
C LEU A 70 -20.04 6.41 13.81
N VAL A 71 -20.96 5.60 14.36
CA VAL A 71 -21.89 6.05 15.40
C VAL A 71 -21.19 6.13 16.77
N GLY A 72 -21.64 7.06 17.62
CA GLY A 72 -21.14 7.21 18.99
C GLY A 72 -19.70 7.75 19.05
N SER A 73 -18.83 7.09 19.82
CA SER A 73 -17.40 7.43 19.93
C SER A 73 -16.59 7.11 18.66
N GLY A 74 -17.18 6.39 17.71
CA GLY A 74 -16.58 6.03 16.45
C GLY A 74 -16.27 7.21 15.54
N ALA A 75 -17.18 8.20 15.47
CA ALA A 75 -16.99 9.42 14.70
C ALA A 75 -15.73 10.19 15.12
N TYR A 76 -15.45 10.26 16.43
CA TYR A 76 -14.25 10.91 16.94
C TYR A 76 -12.99 10.20 16.46
N LEU A 77 -12.95 8.86 16.55
CA LEU A 77 -11.83 8.06 16.07
C LEU A 77 -11.63 8.19 14.55
N SER A 78 -12.72 8.25 13.78
CA SER A 78 -12.67 8.47 12.33
C SER A 78 -12.10 9.85 11.96
N ILE A 79 -12.47 10.90 12.68
CA ILE A 79 -11.92 12.25 12.45
C ILE A 79 -10.43 12.30 12.81
N VAL A 80 -10.07 11.75 13.97
CA VAL A 80 -8.67 11.72 14.43
C VAL A 80 -7.79 10.93 13.45
N SER A 81 -8.24 9.76 13.01
CA SER A 81 -7.51 8.96 12.00
C SER A 81 -7.40 9.66 10.65
N LEU A 82 -8.45 10.37 10.21
CA LEU A 82 -8.39 11.21 9.01
C LEU A 82 -7.33 12.30 9.11
N ILE A 83 -7.30 13.03 10.23
CA ILE A 83 -6.33 14.10 10.45
C ILE A 83 -4.90 13.53 10.48
N ILE A 84 -4.67 12.45 11.23
CA ILE A 84 -3.34 11.81 11.30
C ILE A 84 -2.91 11.31 9.92
N GLY A 85 -3.81 10.69 9.16
CA GLY A 85 -3.54 10.23 7.80
C GLY A 85 -3.20 11.39 6.85
N LEU A 86 -3.95 12.49 6.90
CA LEU A 86 -3.68 13.70 6.12
C LEU A 86 -2.32 14.32 6.47
N VAL A 87 -2.01 14.42 7.76
CA VAL A 87 -0.72 14.92 8.24
C VAL A 87 0.41 14.02 7.74
N GLY A 88 0.28 12.70 7.85
CA GLY A 88 1.26 11.74 7.33
C GLY A 88 1.49 11.88 5.83
N MET A 89 0.42 12.00 5.04
CA MET A 89 0.52 12.23 3.59
C MET A 89 1.18 13.57 3.26
N LEU A 90 0.83 14.65 3.97
CA LEU A 90 1.42 15.98 3.76
C LEU A 90 2.91 16.00 4.10
N ILE A 91 3.31 15.37 5.21
CA ILE A 91 4.72 15.26 5.58
C ILE A 91 5.47 14.45 4.53
N GLY A 92 4.95 13.27 4.15
CA GLY A 92 5.55 12.44 3.10
C GLY A 92 5.68 13.19 1.77
N PHE A 93 4.68 13.99 1.42
CA PHE A 93 4.70 14.84 0.24
C PHE A 93 5.77 15.94 0.33
N ILE A 94 5.81 16.71 1.42
CA ILE A 94 6.76 17.81 1.61
C ILE A 94 8.19 17.27 1.59
N VAL A 95 8.46 16.21 2.35
CA VAL A 95 9.79 15.60 2.44
C VAL A 95 10.19 15.01 1.08
N GLY A 96 9.31 14.23 0.45
CA GLY A 96 9.59 13.61 -0.85
C GLY A 96 9.82 14.64 -1.96
N ARG A 97 9.06 15.74 -1.98
CA ARG A 97 9.14 16.77 -3.02
C ARG A 97 10.28 17.76 -2.80
N TYR A 98 10.46 18.26 -1.58
CA TYR A 98 11.39 19.35 -1.29
C TYR A 98 12.76 18.88 -0.80
N VAL A 99 12.83 17.78 -0.04
CA VAL A 99 14.10 17.23 0.44
C VAL A 99 14.69 16.27 -0.60
N PHE A 100 13.91 15.29 -1.03
CA PHE A 100 14.38 14.25 -1.96
C PHE A 100 14.19 14.60 -3.44
N LYS A 101 13.47 15.68 -3.77
CA LYS A 101 13.24 16.17 -5.14
C LYS A 101 12.68 15.10 -6.10
N ILE A 102 11.84 14.22 -5.59
CA ILE A 102 11.25 13.11 -6.37
C ILE A 102 10.23 13.68 -7.39
N ASN A 103 10.14 13.03 -8.56
CA ASN A 103 9.14 13.35 -9.57
C ASN A 103 7.72 13.10 -9.03
N TRP A 104 6.76 13.94 -9.40
CA TRP A 104 5.37 13.84 -8.94
C TRP A 104 4.72 12.48 -9.18
N LEU A 105 4.95 11.86 -10.34
CA LEU A 105 4.41 10.55 -10.70
C LEU A 105 4.93 9.45 -9.77
N MET A 106 6.23 9.45 -9.50
CA MET A 106 6.84 8.45 -8.63
C MET A 106 6.53 8.72 -7.15
N LEU A 107 6.40 10.00 -6.77
CA LEU A 107 6.06 10.43 -5.42
C LEU A 107 4.61 10.07 -5.06
N SER A 108 3.65 10.25 -5.96
CA SER A 108 2.25 9.87 -5.71
C SER A 108 2.15 8.37 -5.42
N GLY A 109 2.83 7.55 -6.23
CA GLY A 109 2.98 6.12 -6.02
C GLY A 109 3.63 5.76 -4.68
N ALA A 110 4.73 6.44 -4.34
CA ALA A 110 5.44 6.22 -3.08
C ALA A 110 4.58 6.57 -1.86
N ILE A 111 3.79 7.65 -1.90
CA ILE A 111 2.85 8.01 -0.84
C ILE A 111 1.76 6.93 -0.71
N CYS A 112 1.19 6.46 -1.82
CA CYS A 112 0.22 5.35 -1.79
C CYS A 112 0.84 4.07 -1.21
N GLY A 113 2.11 3.78 -1.54
CA GLY A 113 2.86 2.65 -1.00
C GLY A 113 3.12 2.77 0.50
N GLY A 114 3.50 3.95 0.96
CA GLY A 114 3.68 4.28 2.38
C GLY A 114 2.39 4.18 3.19
N MET A 115 1.28 4.62 2.61
CA MET A 115 -0.07 4.49 3.20
C MET A 115 -0.65 3.08 3.03
N THR A 116 0.07 2.16 2.39
CA THR A 116 -0.37 0.79 2.07
C THR A 116 -1.72 0.73 1.33
N SER A 117 -2.04 1.76 0.55
CA SER A 117 -3.34 1.94 -0.10
C SER A 117 -3.27 1.61 -1.60
N THR A 118 -3.57 0.35 -1.94
CA THR A 118 -3.74 -0.12 -3.32
C THR A 118 -4.80 0.64 -4.13
N PRO A 119 -5.98 1.00 -3.60
CA PRO A 119 -6.94 1.80 -4.36
C PRO A 119 -6.45 3.23 -4.63
N GLY A 120 -5.66 3.80 -3.70
CA GLY A 120 -4.98 5.08 -3.93
C GLY A 120 -4.00 5.01 -5.10
N LEU A 121 -3.25 3.91 -5.24
CA LEU A 121 -2.40 3.67 -6.40
C LEU A 121 -3.21 3.59 -7.70
N GLY A 122 -4.36 2.90 -7.68
CA GLY A 122 -5.27 2.82 -8.83
C GLY A 122 -5.66 4.20 -9.34
N ALA A 123 -6.15 5.06 -8.43
CA ALA A 123 -6.51 6.44 -8.75
C ALA A 123 -5.30 7.26 -9.22
N ALA A 124 -4.12 7.07 -8.62
CA ALA A 124 -2.90 7.78 -9.03
C ALA A 124 -2.45 7.41 -10.45
N VAL A 125 -2.56 6.14 -10.84
CA VAL A 125 -2.22 5.71 -12.20
C VAL A 125 -3.25 6.18 -13.21
N GLU A 126 -4.53 6.10 -12.86
CA GLU A 126 -5.60 6.62 -13.72
C GLU A 126 -5.43 8.12 -13.98
N ALA A 127 -5.14 8.90 -12.94
CA ALA A 127 -4.87 10.34 -13.05
C ALA A 127 -3.57 10.66 -13.81
N ALA A 128 -2.55 9.78 -13.71
CA ALA A 128 -1.28 9.93 -14.41
C ALA A 128 -1.36 9.56 -15.90
N GLY A 129 -2.26 8.64 -16.28
CA GLY A 129 -2.30 8.05 -17.61
C GLY A 129 -1.09 7.15 -17.93
N SER A 130 -0.24 6.84 -16.95
CA SER A 130 0.96 5.99 -17.09
C SER A 130 1.20 5.15 -15.84
N ASP A 131 1.84 3.98 -15.98
CA ASP A 131 2.15 3.09 -14.86
C ASP A 131 3.34 3.56 -13.99
N ASP A 132 3.85 4.77 -14.21
CA ASP A 132 5.00 5.31 -13.46
C ASP A 132 4.78 5.35 -11.93
N PRO A 133 3.58 5.67 -11.40
CA PRO A 133 3.31 5.58 -9.96
C PRO A 133 3.45 4.16 -9.40
N ALA A 134 3.25 3.12 -10.20
CA ALA A 134 3.37 1.74 -9.73
C ALA A 134 4.80 1.40 -9.30
N ALA A 135 5.81 2.01 -9.94
CA ALA A 135 7.20 1.84 -9.55
C ALA A 135 7.48 2.42 -8.14
N GLY A 136 7.00 3.63 -7.86
CA GLY A 136 7.14 4.28 -6.56
C GLY A 136 6.43 3.50 -5.44
N TYR A 137 5.24 2.96 -5.75
CA TYR A 137 4.50 2.10 -4.84
C TYR A 137 5.26 0.81 -4.53
N GLY A 138 5.73 0.11 -5.56
CA GLY A 138 6.48 -1.15 -5.41
C GLY A 138 7.77 -0.97 -4.60
N ALA A 139 8.43 0.18 -4.73
CA ALA A 139 9.62 0.50 -3.95
C ALA A 139 9.32 0.77 -2.47
N THR A 140 8.22 1.47 -2.16
CA THR A 140 7.95 1.96 -0.79
C THR A 140 7.15 0.96 0.05
N TYR A 141 6.28 0.18 -0.57
CA TYR A 141 5.34 -0.72 0.11
C TYR A 141 6.01 -1.78 1.02
N PRO A 142 7.12 -2.46 0.62
CA PRO A 142 7.81 -3.39 1.50
C PRO A 142 8.30 -2.73 2.79
N PHE A 143 8.86 -1.52 2.69
CA PHE A 143 9.36 -0.78 3.84
C PHE A 143 8.23 -0.32 4.75
N ALA A 144 7.09 0.08 4.18
CA ALA A 144 5.89 0.42 4.93
C ALA A 144 5.37 -0.78 5.74
N LEU A 145 5.31 -1.97 5.12
CA LEU A 145 4.93 -3.21 5.82
C LEU A 145 5.92 -3.57 6.93
N LEU A 146 7.23 -3.49 6.66
CA LEU A 146 8.24 -3.76 7.68
C LEU A 146 8.12 -2.80 8.87
N GLY A 147 7.97 -1.50 8.58
CA GLY A 147 7.73 -0.47 9.59
C GLY A 147 6.48 -0.78 10.41
N MET A 148 5.35 -1.03 9.76
CA MET A 148 4.09 -1.39 10.43
C MET A 148 4.27 -2.58 11.38
N VAL A 149 4.91 -3.66 10.93
CA VAL A 149 5.12 -4.86 11.75
C VAL A 149 5.99 -4.54 12.96
N ILE A 150 7.09 -3.81 12.78
CA ILE A 150 7.99 -3.44 13.88
C ILE A 150 7.26 -2.54 14.90
N PHE A 151 6.57 -1.50 14.44
CA PHE A 151 5.82 -0.61 15.32
C PHE A 151 4.70 -1.33 16.07
N THR A 152 4.00 -2.25 15.40
CA THR A 152 2.95 -3.06 16.03
C THR A 152 3.51 -3.93 17.15
N ILE A 153 4.69 -4.54 16.95
CA ILE A 153 5.36 -5.36 17.97
C ILE A 153 5.83 -4.49 19.14
N ILE A 154 6.38 -3.30 18.87
CA ILE A 154 6.78 -2.35 19.92
C ILE A 154 5.56 -1.95 20.75
N LEU A 155 4.47 -1.55 20.09
CA LEU A 155 3.22 -1.17 20.77
C LEU A 155 2.65 -2.30 21.62
N HIS A 156 2.65 -3.54 21.14
CA HIS A 156 2.17 -4.69 21.91
C HIS A 156 3.11 -5.10 23.06
N LYS A 157 4.41 -4.81 22.97
CA LYS A 157 5.37 -5.06 24.06
C LYS A 157 5.41 -3.93 25.10
N MET A 158 4.86 -2.76 24.80
CA MET A 158 4.67 -1.72 25.80
C MET A 158 3.52 -2.13 26.73
N PRO A 159 3.73 -2.15 28.06
CA PRO A 159 2.64 -2.37 29.00
C PRO A 159 1.70 -1.15 28.91
N MET A 160 0.56 -1.33 28.25
CA MET A 160 -0.60 -0.45 28.36
C MET A 160 -1.48 -0.95 29.50
#